data_AF-A0A9P9I812-F1
#
_entry.id   AF-A0A9P9I812-F1
#
_cell.length_a   1.000
_cell.length_b   1.000
_cell.length_c   1.000
_cell.angle_alpha   90.00
_cell.angle_beta   90.00
_cell.angle_gamma   90.00
#
_symmetry.space_group_name_H-M   'P 1'
#
loop_
_entity.id
_entity.type
_entity.pdbx_description
1 polymer ?
#
loop_
_entity_poly.entity_id
_entity_poly.type
_entity_poly.pdbx_seq_one_letter_code
_entity_poly.pdbx_strand_id
1 'polypeptide(L)'
;MCTTPLPMVLLGWQGAGGLGAANVHMLIKTLVSEHTYTSAVFFYCLEFGGFWFTYGATLVPDYGAYSAYAVHTNNPAEGLKESEFFATFAFFLVVMALLCIVFLVARLRTNTIFFLIFLLLVPTSSCLAASFFHLAQSNVAHVATLQNVSAILLLAVSLLA
;
A
#
# COMPACT_ATOMS: atom_id res chain seq x y z
N MET A 1 -1.18 8.72 -11.69
CA MET A 1 -2.62 9.01 -11.87
C MET A 1 -3.56 8.06 -11.10
N CYS A 2 -3.44 6.73 -11.24
CA CYS A 2 -4.37 5.80 -10.55
C CYS A 2 -4.12 5.65 -9.04
N THR A 3 -2.93 5.99 -8.54
CA THR A 3 -2.58 5.94 -7.10
C THR A 3 -2.89 7.23 -6.35
N THR A 4 -3.10 8.35 -7.05
CA THR A 4 -3.39 9.68 -6.50
C THR A 4 -4.64 9.74 -5.59
N PRO A 5 -5.74 9.00 -5.81
CA PRO A 5 -6.87 9.06 -4.89
C PRO A 5 -6.62 8.30 -3.57
N LEU A 6 -5.71 7.33 -3.52
CA LEU A 6 -5.42 6.57 -2.31
C LEU A 6 -4.88 7.44 -1.14
N PRO A 7 -3.86 8.31 -1.32
CA PRO A 7 -3.42 9.19 -0.25
C PRO A 7 -4.49 10.20 0.16
N MET A 8 -5.35 10.65 -0.77
CA MET A 8 -6.47 11.54 -0.45
C MET A 8 -7.49 10.85 0.47
N VAL A 9 -7.75 9.56 0.25
CA VAL A 9 -8.58 8.74 1.14
C VAL A 9 -7.89 8.48 2.48
N LEU A 10 -6.58 8.20 2.50
CA LEU A 10 -5.83 7.99 3.74
C LEU A 10 -5.71 9.25 4.60
N LEU A 11 -5.70 10.44 3.98
CA LEU A 11 -5.76 11.73 4.66
C LEU A 11 -7.16 12.09 5.18
N GLY A 12 -8.16 11.27 4.88
CA GLY A 12 -9.54 11.54 5.28
C GLY A 12 -10.15 12.76 4.60
N TRP A 13 -9.67 13.12 3.40
CA TRP A 13 -10.18 14.31 2.74
C TRP A 13 -11.67 14.14 2.43
N GLN A 14 -12.49 15.10 2.86
CA GLN A 14 -13.96 15.04 2.76
C GLN A 14 -14.61 13.85 3.50
N GLY A 15 -13.97 13.35 4.57
CA GLY A 15 -14.50 12.21 5.33
C GLY A 15 -14.30 10.86 4.64
N ALA A 16 -13.42 10.80 3.64
CA ALA A 16 -13.04 9.55 3.02
C ALA A 16 -12.37 8.58 4.02
N GLY A 17 -12.59 7.28 3.87
CA GLY A 17 -12.06 6.27 4.78
C GLY A 17 -12.09 4.86 4.18
N GLY A 18 -11.90 3.84 5.01
CA GLY A 18 -11.96 2.44 4.56
C GLY A 18 -10.75 1.98 3.74
N LEU A 19 -9.56 2.51 4.05
CA LEU A 19 -8.26 2.08 3.47
C LEU A 19 -8.17 2.14 1.93
N GLY A 20 -9.10 2.84 1.27
CA GLY A 20 -9.17 2.93 -0.19
C GLY A 20 -9.90 1.78 -0.87
N ALA A 21 -10.73 0.99 -0.16
CA ALA A 21 -11.50 -0.12 -0.72
C ALA A 21 -12.36 0.26 -1.94
N ALA A 22 -12.91 1.48 -1.97
CA ALA A 22 -13.66 1.99 -3.12
C ALA A 22 -12.81 2.17 -4.39
N ASN A 23 -11.48 2.31 -4.25
CA ASN A 23 -10.55 2.60 -5.35
C ASN A 23 -9.83 1.34 -5.88
N VAL A 24 -10.15 0.15 -5.37
CA VAL A 24 -9.46 -1.12 -5.72
C VAL A 24 -9.47 -1.38 -7.22
N HIS A 25 -10.59 -1.10 -7.90
CA HIS A 25 -10.71 -1.30 -9.35
C HIS A 25 -9.84 -0.34 -10.18
N MET A 26 -9.53 0.86 -9.67
CA MET A 26 -8.61 1.79 -10.33
C MET A 26 -7.15 1.38 -10.15
N LEU A 27 -6.82 0.74 -9.02
CA LEU A 27 -5.51 0.16 -8.74
C LEU A 27 -5.22 -1.09 -9.59
N ILE A 28 -6.25 -1.84 -10.00
CA ILE A 28 -6.08 -3.01 -10.89
C ILE A 28 -5.87 -2.57 -12.35
N LYS A 29 -6.50 -1.47 -12.79
CA LYS A 29 -6.37 -0.96 -14.17
C LYS A 29 -4.95 -0.57 -14.56
N THR A 30 -4.05 -0.28 -13.61
CA THR A 30 -2.64 0.01 -13.91
C THR A 30 -1.86 -1.21 -14.42
N LEU A 31 -2.35 -2.43 -14.16
CA LEU A 31 -1.75 -3.67 -14.69
C LEU A 31 -2.05 -3.88 -16.18
N VAL A 32 -3.11 -3.26 -16.69
CA VAL A 32 -3.65 -3.47 -18.06
C VAL A 32 -3.38 -2.24 -18.93
N SER A 33 -2.27 -1.55 -18.74
CA SER A 33 -1.80 -0.59 -19.74
C SER A 33 -0.93 -1.32 -20.76
N GLU A 34 -1.48 -1.51 -21.96
CA GLU A 34 -1.03 -2.39 -23.05
C GLU A 34 0.28 -1.98 -23.77
N HIS A 35 1.17 -1.24 -23.11
CA HIS A 35 2.39 -0.76 -23.76
C HIS A 35 3.52 -1.79 -23.65
N THR A 36 4.10 -2.18 -24.78
CA THR A 36 5.29 -3.02 -24.88
C THR A 36 6.46 -2.34 -24.15
N TYR A 37 6.63 -2.69 -22.87
CA TYR A 37 7.73 -2.19 -22.06
C TYR A 37 9.02 -2.94 -22.40
N THR A 38 10.14 -2.22 -22.48
CA THR A 38 11.50 -2.83 -22.41
C THR A 38 11.56 -3.76 -21.20
N SER A 39 12.22 -4.92 -21.31
CA SER A 39 12.24 -6.00 -20.30
C SER A 39 12.43 -5.53 -18.85
N ALA A 40 13.27 -4.52 -18.63
CA ALA A 40 13.45 -3.93 -17.31
C ALA A 40 12.18 -3.24 -16.77
N VAL A 41 11.51 -2.40 -17.58
CA VAL A 41 10.29 -1.68 -17.17
C VAL A 41 9.12 -2.64 -16.96
N PHE A 42 9.04 -3.72 -17.73
CA PHE A 42 8.06 -4.80 -17.52
C PHE A 42 8.21 -5.45 -16.14
N PHE A 43 9.44 -5.75 -15.71
CA PHE A 43 9.71 -6.31 -14.39
C PHE A 43 9.23 -5.40 -13.25
N TYR A 44 9.51 -4.09 -13.32
CA TYR A 44 9.02 -3.15 -12.32
C TYR A 44 7.49 -3.07 -12.32
N CYS A 45 6.85 -3.05 -13.48
CA CYS A 45 5.39 -2.98 -13.57
C CYS A 45 4.72 -4.22 -12.97
N LEU A 46 5.32 -5.40 -13.14
CA LEU A 46 4.84 -6.65 -12.56
C LEU A 46 4.94 -6.67 -11.03
N GLU A 47 6.08 -6.25 -10.48
CA GLU A 47 6.31 -6.23 -9.02
C GLU A 47 5.42 -5.20 -8.32
N PHE A 48 5.40 -3.95 -8.81
CA PHE A 48 4.57 -2.89 -8.23
C PHE A 48 3.08 -3.12 -8.47
N GLY A 49 2.70 -3.63 -9.64
CA GLY A 49 1.32 -3.97 -9.95
C GLY A 49 0.83 -5.18 -9.16
N GLY A 50 1.68 -6.18 -8.94
CA GLY A 50 1.41 -7.31 -8.05
C GLY A 50 1.15 -6.86 -6.62
N PHE A 51 1.97 -5.95 -6.09
CA PHE A 51 1.75 -5.33 -4.77
C PHE A 51 0.36 -4.68 -4.66
N TRP A 52 -0.01 -3.84 -5.61
CA TRP A 52 -1.33 -3.16 -5.60
C TRP A 52 -2.49 -4.13 -5.79
N PHE A 53 -2.29 -5.20 -6.57
CA PHE A 53 -3.27 -6.27 -6.72
C PHE A 53 -3.48 -7.02 -5.41
N THR A 54 -2.41 -7.42 -4.72
CA THR A 54 -2.49 -8.07 -3.41
C THR A 54 -3.15 -7.15 -2.38
N TYR A 55 -2.77 -5.86 -2.35
CA TYR A 55 -3.42 -4.86 -1.49
C TYR A 55 -4.92 -4.76 -1.79
N GLY A 56 -5.30 -4.68 -3.06
CA GLY A 56 -6.71 -4.67 -3.48
C GLY A 56 -7.47 -5.96 -3.12
N ALA A 57 -6.85 -7.12 -3.28
CA ALA A 57 -7.42 -8.41 -2.94
C ALA A 57 -7.70 -8.54 -1.43
N THR A 58 -6.87 -7.95 -0.57
CA THR A 58 -7.15 -7.91 0.88
C THR A 58 -8.35 -7.05 1.26
N LEU A 59 -8.71 -6.07 0.43
CA LEU A 59 -9.84 -5.16 0.67
C LEU A 59 -11.16 -5.69 0.11
N VAL A 60 -11.10 -6.60 -0.88
CA VAL A 60 -12.29 -7.17 -1.51
C VAL A 60 -12.81 -8.33 -0.65
N PRO A 61 -14.07 -8.26 -0.15
CA PRO A 61 -14.65 -9.28 0.71
C PRO A 61 -14.61 -10.70 0.15
N ASP A 62 -14.84 -10.84 -1.15
CA ASP A 62 -15.01 -12.13 -1.81
C ASP A 62 -13.72 -12.98 -1.83
N TYR A 63 -12.54 -12.38 -1.64
CA TYR A 63 -11.29 -13.13 -1.53
C TYR A 63 -11.08 -13.75 -0.13
N GLY A 64 -11.87 -13.37 0.87
CA GLY A 64 -11.84 -14.01 2.19
C GLY A 64 -10.54 -13.83 2.99
N ALA A 65 -9.66 -12.90 2.62
CA ALA A 65 -8.37 -12.71 3.29
C ALA A 65 -8.50 -12.40 4.79
N TYR A 66 -9.55 -11.66 5.16
CA TYR A 66 -9.85 -11.32 6.55
C TYR A 66 -10.86 -12.27 7.19
N SER A 67 -11.63 -13.05 6.42
CA SER A 67 -12.56 -14.04 6.98
C SER A 67 -11.84 -15.23 7.64
N ALA A 68 -10.59 -15.51 7.22
CA ALA A 68 -9.72 -16.49 7.86
C ALA A 68 -9.35 -16.13 9.32
N TYR A 69 -9.44 -14.86 9.69
CA TYR A 69 -9.16 -14.37 11.05
C TYR A 69 -10.44 -14.10 11.85
N ALA A 70 -11.64 -14.34 11.28
CA ALA A 70 -12.89 -14.09 11.97
C ALA A 70 -13.22 -15.25 12.93
N VAL A 71 -13.49 -14.92 14.21
CA VAL A 71 -13.91 -15.89 15.24
C VAL A 71 -15.29 -16.49 14.92
N HIS A 72 -16.17 -15.73 14.25
CA HIS A 72 -17.49 -16.19 13.81
C HIS A 72 -17.61 -16.14 12.28
N THR A 73 -17.86 -17.29 11.65
CA THR A 73 -18.04 -17.46 10.20
C THR A 73 -19.16 -16.59 9.61
N ASN A 74 -20.13 -16.16 10.44
CA ASN A 74 -21.28 -15.36 10.01
C ASN A 74 -20.99 -13.86 9.88
N ASN A 75 -19.83 -13.37 10.34
CA ASN A 75 -19.50 -11.95 10.28
C ASN A 75 -18.03 -11.73 9.90
N PRO A 76 -17.67 -11.83 8.61
CA PRO A 76 -16.28 -11.75 8.17
C PRO A 76 -15.62 -10.41 8.52
N ALA A 77 -16.40 -9.34 8.72
CA ALA A 77 -15.90 -8.03 9.17
C ALA A 77 -15.24 -8.04 10.58
N GLU A 78 -15.44 -9.08 11.40
CA GLU A 78 -14.76 -9.22 12.69
C GLU A 78 -13.26 -9.52 12.54
N GLY A 79 -12.85 -10.22 11.47
CA GLY A 79 -11.44 -10.51 11.23
C GLY A 79 -10.59 -9.28 10.90
N LEU A 80 -11.22 -8.16 10.48
CA LEU A 80 -10.54 -6.86 10.36
C LEU A 80 -10.24 -6.21 11.72
N LYS A 81 -10.72 -6.76 12.84
CA LYS A 81 -10.44 -6.24 14.19
C LYS A 81 -9.37 -7.04 14.91
N GLU A 82 -8.93 -8.15 14.34
CA GLU A 82 -7.94 -9.01 14.97
C GLU A 82 -6.51 -8.47 14.84
N SER A 83 -5.78 -8.53 15.94
CA SER A 83 -4.39 -8.06 16.04
C SER A 83 -3.48 -8.83 15.07
N GLU A 84 -3.73 -10.14 14.90
CA GLU A 84 -2.93 -11.02 14.04
C GLU A 84 -3.03 -10.67 12.56
N PHE A 85 -4.21 -10.22 12.09
CA PHE A 85 -4.39 -9.78 10.71
C PHE A 85 -3.54 -8.53 10.43
N PHE A 86 -3.58 -7.55 11.33
CA PHE A 86 -2.79 -6.31 11.19
C PHE A 86 -1.28 -6.55 11.28
N ALA A 87 -0.83 -7.46 12.16
CA ALA A 87 0.58 -7.82 12.25
C ALA A 87 1.08 -8.50 10.96
N THR A 88 0.31 -9.43 10.40
CA THR A 88 0.63 -10.11 9.14
C THR A 88 0.65 -9.13 7.97
N PHE A 89 -0.32 -8.21 7.92
CA PHE A 89 -0.39 -7.17 6.91
C PHE A 89 0.78 -6.17 7.01
N ALA A 90 1.23 -5.85 8.22
CA ALA A 90 2.40 -5.00 8.43
C ALA A 90 3.68 -5.64 7.86
N PHE A 91 3.87 -6.96 8.03
CA PHE A 91 5.03 -7.66 7.44
C PHE A 91 5.04 -7.63 5.92
N PHE A 92 3.87 -7.73 5.26
CA PHE A 92 3.75 -7.55 3.82
C PHE A 92 4.29 -6.16 3.37
N LEU A 93 3.96 -5.11 4.13
CA LEU A 93 4.46 -3.75 3.87
C LEU A 93 5.96 -3.58 4.17
N VAL A 94 6.51 -4.30 5.15
CA VAL A 94 7.95 -4.30 5.44
C VAL A 94 8.75 -4.91 4.29
N VAL A 95 8.30 -6.05 3.74
CA VAL A 95 8.94 -6.67 2.58
C VAL A 95 8.90 -5.74 1.36
N MET A 96 7.79 -5.01 1.19
CA MET A 96 7.68 -3.98 0.16
C MET A 96 8.69 -2.83 0.36
N ALA A 97 8.91 -2.39 1.60
CA ALA A 97 9.92 -1.37 1.91
C ALA A 97 11.34 -1.86 1.58
N LEU A 98 11.67 -3.12 1.90
CA LEU A 98 12.96 -3.72 1.55
C LEU A 98 13.18 -3.78 0.03
N LEU A 99 12.16 -4.19 -0.72
CA LEU A 99 12.20 -4.24 -2.18
C LEU A 99 12.40 -2.83 -2.79
N CYS A 100 11.76 -1.81 -2.22
CA CYS A 100 11.99 -0.41 -2.60
C CYS A 100 13.42 0.07 -2.34
N ILE A 101 14.08 -0.40 -1.26
CA ILE A 101 15.49 -0.07 -0.96
C ILE A 101 16.42 -0.68 -2.03
N VAL A 102 16.19 -1.92 -2.43
CA VAL A 102 16.97 -2.58 -3.50
C VAL A 102 16.88 -1.78 -4.80
N PHE A 103 15.67 -1.33 -5.16
CA PHE A 103 15.48 -0.50 -6.35
C PHE A 103 16.03 0.92 -6.22
N LEU A 104 16.02 1.50 -5.03
CA LEU A 104 16.66 2.79 -4.76
C LEU A 104 18.16 2.74 -5.07
N VAL A 105 18.85 1.69 -4.60
CA VAL A 105 20.29 1.47 -4.86
C VAL A 105 20.54 1.28 -6.37
N ALA A 106 19.71 0.48 -7.04
CA ALA A 106 19.84 0.24 -8.48
C ALA A 106 19.63 1.51 -9.33
N ARG A 107 18.82 2.47 -8.86
CA ARG A 107 18.50 3.71 -9.60
C ARG A 107 19.41 4.88 -9.33
N LEU A 108 20.30 4.79 -8.33
CA LEU A 108 21.23 5.86 -7.91
C LEU A 108 22.05 6.47 -9.07
N ARG A 109 22.41 5.66 -10.08
CA ARG A 109 23.24 6.09 -11.22
C ARG A 109 22.47 6.32 -12.53
N THR A 110 21.22 5.86 -12.63
CA THR A 110 20.53 5.77 -13.94
C THR A 110 19.51 6.87 -14.17
N ASN A 111 18.76 7.28 -13.15
CA ASN A 111 17.74 8.29 -13.29
C ASN A 111 17.38 8.93 -11.94
N THR A 112 17.67 10.22 -11.80
CA THR A 112 17.45 10.99 -10.57
C THR A 112 15.96 11.09 -10.17
N ILE A 113 15.04 11.12 -11.13
CA ILE A 113 13.60 11.19 -10.87
C ILE A 113 13.11 9.87 -10.28
N PHE A 114 13.49 8.73 -10.87
CA PHE A 114 13.18 7.41 -10.30
C PHE A 114 13.82 7.20 -8.94
N PHE A 115 15.03 7.72 -8.73
CA PHE A 115 15.67 7.72 -7.42
C PHE A 115 14.84 8.47 -6.36
N LEU A 116 14.37 9.69 -6.68
CA LEU A 116 13.51 10.47 -5.78
C LEU A 116 12.19 9.76 -5.46
N ILE A 117 11.58 9.10 -6.44
CA ILE A 117 10.36 8.30 -6.24
C ILE A 117 10.63 7.20 -5.21
N PHE A 118 11.65 6.38 -5.40
CA PHE A 118 11.96 5.30 -4.45
C PHE A 118 12.41 5.82 -3.08
N LEU A 119 13.13 6.94 -3.04
CA LEU A 119 13.53 7.59 -1.79
C LEU A 119 12.33 8.03 -0.95
N LEU A 120 11.24 8.44 -1.59
CA LEU A 120 10.01 8.82 -0.90
C LEU A 120 9.10 7.62 -0.62
N LEU A 121 9.19 6.56 -1.43
CA LEU A 121 8.40 5.33 -1.26
C LEU A 121 8.88 4.47 -0.08
N VAL A 122 10.18 4.41 0.18
CA VAL A 122 10.75 3.69 1.34
C VAL A 122 10.18 4.17 2.69
N PRO A 123 10.22 5.48 3.03
CA PRO A 123 9.61 5.96 4.27
C PRO A 123 8.09 5.85 4.24
N THR A 124 7.45 5.95 3.08
CA THR A 124 6.00 5.73 2.93
C THR A 124 5.60 4.32 3.38
N SER A 125 6.20 3.27 2.80
CA SER A 125 5.90 1.88 3.14
C SER A 125 6.28 1.52 4.58
N SER A 126 7.39 2.08 5.08
CA SER A 126 7.84 1.86 6.46
C SER A 126 6.90 2.50 7.49
N CYS A 127 6.45 3.74 7.22
CA CYS A 127 5.53 4.46 8.08
C CYS A 127 4.13 3.80 8.08
N LEU A 128 3.70 3.33 6.90
CA LEU A 128 2.46 2.57 6.77
C LEU A 128 2.54 1.23 7.51
N ALA A 129 3.63 0.47 7.38
CA ALA A 129 3.85 -0.77 8.14
C ALA A 129 3.83 -0.53 9.66
N ALA A 130 4.51 0.52 10.12
CA ALA A 130 4.51 0.89 11.53
C ALA A 130 3.11 1.26 12.03
N SER A 131 2.28 1.92 11.20
CA SER A 131 0.88 2.23 11.56
C SER A 131 0.07 0.96 11.83
N PHE A 132 0.26 -0.09 11.03
CA PHE A 132 -0.40 -1.38 11.20
C PHE A 132 0.15 -2.17 12.40
N PHE A 133 1.44 -2.08 12.72
CA PHE A 133 1.98 -2.65 13.97
C PHE A 133 1.42 -1.96 15.21
N HIS A 134 1.26 -0.63 15.18
CA HIS A 134 0.63 0.11 16.27
C HIS A 134 -0.87 -0.20 16.40
N LEU A 135 -1.55 -0.46 15.28
CA LEU A 135 -2.93 -0.97 15.28
C LEU A 135 -3.03 -2.35 15.93
N ALA A 136 -2.11 -3.27 15.62
CA ALA A 136 -2.05 -4.59 16.25
C ALA A 136 -1.84 -4.51 17.77
N GLN A 137 -1.07 -3.53 18.24
CA GLN A 137 -0.81 -3.28 19.66
C GLN A 137 -1.88 -2.43 20.36
N SER A 138 -3.00 -2.10 19.69
CA SER A 138 -4.08 -1.23 20.18
C SER A 138 -3.67 0.22 20.55
N ASN A 139 -2.50 0.68 20.12
CA ASN A 139 -1.99 2.02 20.41
C ASN A 139 -2.41 3.02 19.32
N VAL A 140 -3.69 3.42 19.35
CA VAL A 140 -4.34 4.25 18.32
C VAL A 140 -3.84 5.70 18.21
N ALA A 141 -3.16 6.22 19.24
CA ALA A 141 -2.72 7.61 19.27
C ALA A 141 -1.69 7.93 18.17
N HIS A 142 -0.78 6.99 17.90
CA HIS A 142 0.28 7.18 16.90
C HIS A 142 -0.13 6.72 15.50
N VAL A 143 -1.14 5.85 15.39
CA VAL A 143 -1.62 5.30 14.11
C VAL A 143 -2.04 6.41 13.16
N ALA A 144 -2.88 7.33 13.60
CA ALA A 144 -3.38 8.43 12.76
C ALA A 144 -2.24 9.33 12.26
N THR A 145 -1.25 9.60 13.11
CA THR A 145 -0.10 10.43 12.73
C THR A 145 0.78 9.75 11.69
N LEU A 146 1.09 8.46 11.87
CA LEU A 146 1.87 7.70 10.89
C LEU A 146 1.11 7.53 9.57
N GLN A 147 -0.19 7.25 9.65
CA GLN A 147 -1.01 7.11 8.46
C GLN A 147 -1.06 8.41 7.66
N ASN A 148 -1.22 9.56 8.32
CA ASN A 148 -1.16 10.88 7.66
C ASN A 148 0.21 11.15 7.03
N VAL A 149 1.31 10.86 7.72
CA VAL A 149 2.67 11.04 7.17
C VAL A 149 2.87 10.16 5.93
N SER A 150 2.48 8.89 5.99
CA SER A 150 2.57 7.98 4.85
C SER A 150 1.72 8.46 3.66
N ALA A 151 0.54 9.03 3.92
CA ALA A 151 -0.34 9.53 2.88
C ALA A 151 0.21 10.80 2.20
N ILE A 152 0.82 11.72 2.95
CA ILE A 152 1.47 12.92 2.37
C ILE A 152 2.64 12.50 1.47
N LEU A 153 3.47 11.56 1.94
CA LEU A 153 4.60 11.06 1.16
C LEU A 153 4.14 10.34 -0.11
N LEU A 154 3.08 9.52 -0.01
CA LEU A 154 2.49 8.83 -1.15
C LEU A 154 1.87 9.81 -2.17
N LEU A 155 1.26 10.90 -1.70
CA LEU A 155 0.74 11.96 -2.58
C LEU A 155 1.88 12.61 -3.37
N ALA A 156 2.98 12.95 -2.69
CA ALA A 156 4.16 13.52 -3.33
C ALA A 156 4.80 12.55 -4.34
N VAL A 157 4.83 11.24 -4.06
CA VAL A 157 5.23 10.23 -5.06
C VAL A 157 4.30 10.28 -6.28
N SER A 158 2.99 10.34 -6.06
CA SER A 158 2.01 10.29 -7.15
C SER A 158 2.04 11.52 -8.07
N LEU A 159 2.61 12.64 -7.62
CA LEU A 159 2.85 13.85 -8.42
C LEU A 159 4.15 13.78 -9.23
N LEU A 160 5.10 12.95 -8.80
CA LEU A 160 6.40 12.76 -9.46
C LEU A 160 6.39 11.65 -10.52
N ALA A 161 5.38 10.78 -10.50
CA ALA A 161 5.22 9.59 -11.34
C ALA A 161 4.20 9.78 -12.47
#